data_AF-A0A9E7L116-F1
#
_entry.id   AF-A0A9E7L116-F1
#
_cell.length_a   1.000
_cell.length_b   1.000
_cell.length_c   1.000
_cell.angle_alpha   90.00
_cell.angle_beta   90.00
_cell.angle_gamma   90.00
#
_symmetry.space_group_name_H-M   'P 1'
#
loop_
_entity.id
_entity.type
_entity.pdbx_description
1 polymer ?
#
loop_
_entity_poly.entity_id
_entity_poly.type
_entity_poly.pdbx_seq_one_letter_code
_entity_poly.pdbx_strand_id
1 'polypeptide(L)'
;MAPAAAIFSSVFSNALLSPIWASRHCRNALLPPVALASVLTSASDHKNHHRNRKEHCWVVRRKATIAHFSIAKAVTTTVSTSPVHGYPEYDRLLPCPLQNQPPRVEHLVVFEGGLVLDWISKALDLPPLFVADLIRFGAVYYALVCPKPPPTATPEQIQIYKEVTEPSVLQKRSSIKGKTVREAQKTFKVTDANQFVEAGTYLRVHVHPKRFPRCYEIDWKSRIIAVTSTYVVLDKPAATSVGGTTDNIEESCAMFASRALGFDTPLRTTHQIDNCTEGCVVLARTKDFCSEFHGMIREKRVKKLYLALAAAPVPVGIITHYMRPVNIAPRLVSEDIIGGWHLCQLEVLECKEVMWPAAKVMETHNVEDCGWPFKKVAYECKINLLTGKTHQIRAQFTAVGAPIVGDSMYIPSVMAKMANPSIIPFDRKWKEYATEDEKMAAIEQWIAQHGKEPNAAIGLQASHISWDEGNCSYEAGAPWWRSTDQ
;
A
#
# COMPACT_ATOMS: atom_id res chain seq x y z
N MET A 1 -11.02 -23.31 -32.35
CA MET A 1 -11.90 -22.66 -31.34
C MET A 1 -11.04 -22.37 -30.12
N ALA A 2 -10.77 -21.10 -29.84
CA ALA A 2 -9.89 -20.72 -28.72
C ALA A 2 -10.71 -20.55 -27.43
N PRO A 3 -10.28 -21.07 -26.28
CA PRO A 3 -11.04 -20.90 -25.05
C PRO A 3 -10.94 -19.43 -24.59
N ALA A 4 -12.05 -18.91 -24.09
CA ALA A 4 -12.11 -17.60 -23.46
C ALA A 4 -11.37 -17.64 -22.13
N ALA A 5 -10.41 -16.75 -21.93
CA ALA A 5 -9.74 -16.58 -20.64
C ALA A 5 -10.74 -15.97 -19.64
N ALA A 6 -10.87 -16.57 -18.46
CA ALA A 6 -11.47 -15.86 -17.33
C ALA A 6 -10.42 -14.99 -16.66
N ILE A 7 -10.56 -13.70 -16.91
CA ILE A 7 -9.74 -12.66 -16.32
C ILE A 7 -10.51 -12.15 -15.10
N PHE A 8 -9.92 -12.36 -13.92
CA PHE A 8 -10.48 -11.90 -12.67
C PHE A 8 -9.83 -10.54 -12.33
N SER A 9 -10.38 -9.45 -12.86
CA SER A 9 -9.88 -8.12 -12.49
C SER A 9 -10.47 -7.69 -11.15
N SER A 10 -9.59 -7.35 -10.21
CA SER A 10 -9.97 -6.55 -9.05
C SER A 10 -9.38 -5.16 -9.22
N VAL A 11 -10.25 -4.19 -9.45
CA VAL A 11 -9.94 -2.78 -9.20
C VAL A 11 -10.34 -2.56 -7.76
N PHE A 12 -9.38 -2.37 -6.86
CA PHE A 12 -9.68 -1.92 -5.51
C PHE A 12 -10.20 -0.48 -5.60
N SER A 13 -11.51 -0.36 -5.78
CA SER A 13 -12.27 0.83 -5.42
C SER A 13 -12.69 0.64 -3.97
N ASN A 14 -12.50 1.66 -3.13
CA ASN A 14 -13.15 1.72 -1.83
C ASN A 14 -14.67 1.56 -2.05
N ALA A 15 -15.20 0.38 -1.75
CA ALA A 15 -16.62 0.09 -1.91
C ALA A 15 -17.32 0.35 -0.58
N LEU A 16 -18.25 1.31 -0.59
CA LEU A 16 -19.39 1.31 0.32
C LEU A 16 -20.61 0.83 -0.46
N LEU A 17 -21.25 -0.19 0.09
CA LEU A 17 -22.48 -0.81 -0.41
C LEU A 17 -23.68 0.09 -0.11
N SER A 18 -24.60 0.13 -1.09
CA SER A 18 -25.94 0.71 -1.00
C SER A 18 -26.85 -0.11 -0.06
N PRO A 19 -27.92 0.48 0.50
CA PRO A 19 -29.09 -0.28 0.92
C PRO A 19 -30.27 -0.07 -0.05
N ILE A 20 -31.00 -1.17 -0.25
CA ILE A 20 -32.33 -1.27 -0.85
C ILE A 20 -33.36 -0.98 0.26
N TRP A 21 -34.50 -0.35 -0.07
CA TRP A 21 -35.84 -0.75 0.40
C TRP A 21 -36.97 -0.06 -0.40
N ALA A 22 -38.14 -0.71 -0.39
CA ALA A 22 -39.21 -0.60 -1.36
C ALA A 22 -40.48 0.13 -0.86
N SER A 23 -41.44 0.28 -1.80
CA SER A 23 -42.88 0.59 -1.65
C SER A 23 -43.26 2.09 -1.67
N ARG A 24 -44.31 2.61 -2.32
CA ARG A 24 -45.64 2.08 -2.75
C ARG A 24 -46.25 2.87 -3.95
N HIS A 25 -47.13 2.17 -4.68
CA HIS A 25 -48.39 2.58 -5.33
C HIS A 25 -48.47 3.56 -6.54
N CYS A 26 -48.93 2.99 -7.67
CA CYS A 26 -50.24 3.23 -8.33
C CYS A 26 -50.24 3.65 -9.83
N ARG A 27 -50.92 2.77 -10.61
CA ARG A 27 -51.82 2.99 -11.76
C ARG A 27 -51.27 3.12 -13.20
N ASN A 28 -51.68 2.12 -13.99
CA ASN A 28 -52.20 2.11 -15.38
C ASN A 28 -51.39 2.75 -16.53
N ALA A 29 -50.95 1.93 -17.49
CA ALA A 29 -51.60 1.73 -18.81
C ALA A 29 -50.62 1.26 -19.92
N LEU A 30 -50.98 0.13 -20.58
CA LEU A 30 -50.93 -0.22 -22.01
C LEU A 30 -49.64 -0.01 -22.88
N LEU A 31 -49.02 -1.15 -23.26
CA LEU A 31 -48.57 -1.67 -24.60
C LEU A 31 -48.42 -0.74 -25.85
N PRO A 32 -47.71 -1.13 -26.95
CA PRO A 32 -46.30 -1.50 -27.17
C PRO A 32 -45.70 -0.75 -28.42
N PRO A 33 -44.85 -1.35 -29.30
CA PRO A 33 -43.41 -1.12 -29.49
C PRO A 33 -43.05 -0.33 -30.78
N VAL A 34 -41.75 -0.07 -31.05
CA VAL A 34 -41.06 -0.26 -32.36
C VAL A 34 -39.67 0.42 -32.38
N ALA A 35 -38.81 -0.27 -33.13
CA ALA A 35 -37.40 -0.13 -33.49
C ALA A 35 -36.82 1.24 -33.92
N LEU A 36 -35.48 1.20 -33.98
CA LEU A 36 -34.54 1.80 -34.94
C LEU A 36 -33.69 3.00 -34.50
N ALA A 37 -32.41 2.82 -34.83
CA ALA A 37 -31.27 3.66 -34.54
C ALA A 37 -31.20 4.91 -35.43
N SER A 38 -30.52 5.96 -34.95
CA SER A 38 -29.53 6.70 -35.74
C SER A 38 -28.81 7.75 -34.89
N VAL A 39 -27.55 7.96 -35.27
CA VAL A 39 -26.59 8.91 -34.75
C VAL A 39 -26.80 10.25 -35.46
N LEU A 40 -26.67 11.39 -34.78
CA LEU A 40 -25.73 12.48 -35.13
C LEU A 40 -25.94 13.74 -34.25
N THR A 41 -24.80 14.35 -34.00
CA THR A 41 -24.49 15.56 -33.24
C THR A 41 -24.98 16.87 -33.89
N SER A 42 -25.42 17.83 -33.07
CA SER A 42 -25.05 19.26 -33.23
C SER A 42 -25.40 20.09 -31.98
N ALA A 43 -24.52 21.04 -31.67
CA ALA A 43 -24.50 21.94 -30.53
C ALA A 43 -25.66 22.97 -30.51
N SER A 44 -26.14 23.37 -29.34
CA SER A 44 -25.75 24.60 -28.62
C SER A 44 -26.76 25.04 -27.54
N ASP A 45 -26.20 25.34 -26.37
CA ASP A 45 -26.57 26.39 -25.40
C ASP A 45 -27.53 26.21 -24.20
N HIS A 46 -26.96 26.64 -23.08
CA HIS A 46 -27.48 27.11 -21.78
C HIS A 46 -28.12 26.20 -20.69
N LYS A 47 -27.38 26.19 -19.56
CA LYS A 47 -27.75 26.23 -18.12
C LYS A 47 -28.66 25.12 -17.56
N ASN A 48 -28.07 24.21 -16.76
CA ASN A 48 -28.39 23.98 -15.33
C ASN A 48 -27.81 22.66 -14.79
N HIS A 49 -27.39 22.68 -13.52
CA HIS A 49 -27.22 21.55 -12.58
C HIS A 49 -26.51 20.28 -13.08
N HIS A 50 -25.19 20.17 -12.83
CA HIS A 50 -24.47 18.90 -12.91
C HIS A 50 -24.81 17.97 -11.72
N ARG A 51 -25.73 17.04 -11.95
CA ARG A 51 -25.85 15.78 -11.22
C ARG A 51 -25.56 14.66 -12.23
N ASN A 52 -24.28 14.31 -12.41
CA ASN A 52 -23.88 13.32 -13.41
C ASN A 52 -24.11 11.88 -12.93
N ARG A 53 -25.02 11.21 -13.63
CA ARG A 53 -25.41 9.82 -13.52
C ARG A 53 -24.35 8.97 -14.22
N LYS A 54 -23.94 7.86 -13.58
CA LYS A 54 -23.02 6.85 -14.13
C LYS A 54 -23.64 6.20 -15.38
N GLU A 55 -22.93 6.19 -16.50
CA GLU A 55 -23.16 5.23 -17.59
C GLU A 55 -21.96 4.28 -17.66
N HIS A 56 -22.27 2.99 -17.60
CA HIS A 56 -21.32 1.89 -17.72
C HIS A 56 -21.19 1.54 -19.21
N CYS A 57 -19.97 1.60 -19.76
CA CYS A 57 -19.66 0.96 -21.04
C CYS A 57 -18.83 -0.29 -20.78
N TRP A 58 -19.44 -1.46 -20.97
CA TRP A 58 -18.76 -2.76 -20.95
C TRP A 58 -18.35 -3.11 -22.37
N VAL A 59 -17.05 -3.05 -22.68
CA VAL A 59 -16.54 -3.50 -23.98
C VAL A 59 -16.07 -4.95 -23.86
N VAL A 60 -16.81 -5.86 -24.50
CA VAL A 60 -16.36 -7.23 -24.77
C VAL A 60 -15.53 -7.20 -26.05
N ARG A 61 -14.21 -7.45 -25.97
CA ARG A 61 -13.34 -7.58 -27.15
C ARG A 61 -13.19 -9.05 -27.57
N ARG A 62 -13.49 -9.35 -28.84
CA ARG A 62 -13.09 -10.57 -29.55
C ARG A 62 -11.94 -10.24 -30.52
N LYS A 63 -11.00 -11.20 -30.64
CA LYS A 63 -9.68 -11.20 -31.31
C LYS A 63 -9.51 -10.43 -32.64
N ALA A 64 -8.27 -10.01 -32.88
CA ALA A 64 -7.68 -9.88 -34.22
C ALA A 64 -6.38 -10.72 -34.31
N THR A 65 -6.16 -11.33 -35.46
CA THR A 65 -5.06 -12.25 -35.80
C THR A 65 -3.91 -11.47 -36.44
N ILE A 66 -2.65 -11.66 -36.04
CA ILE A 66 -1.49 -11.19 -36.82
C ILE A 66 -0.41 -12.29 -36.86
N ALA A 67 0.15 -12.48 -38.06
CA ALA A 67 1.08 -13.51 -38.46
C ALA A 67 2.51 -13.33 -37.90
N HIS A 68 3.25 -14.44 -37.86
CA HIS A 68 4.67 -14.51 -37.51
C HIS A 68 5.55 -13.65 -38.42
N PHE A 69 6.50 -12.91 -37.82
CA PHE A 69 7.68 -12.43 -38.54
C PHE A 69 8.96 -12.71 -37.74
N SER A 70 9.96 -13.22 -38.45
CA SER A 70 11.28 -13.60 -37.96
C SER A 70 12.19 -12.38 -37.83
N ILE A 71 13.05 -12.36 -36.82
CA ILE A 71 13.97 -11.24 -36.52
C ILE A 71 15.26 -11.42 -37.33
N ALA A 72 15.55 -10.47 -38.22
CA ALA A 72 16.89 -10.23 -38.73
C ALA A 72 17.25 -8.73 -38.64
N LYS A 73 18.47 -8.48 -38.17
CA LYS A 73 19.15 -7.20 -37.90
C LYS A 73 19.12 -6.20 -39.07
N ALA A 74 18.92 -4.91 -38.77
CA ALA A 74 19.71 -3.78 -39.31
C ALA A 74 19.35 -2.43 -38.64
N VAL A 75 20.35 -1.56 -38.57
CA VAL A 75 20.39 -0.26 -37.89
C VAL A 75 19.87 0.86 -38.83
N THR A 76 19.39 1.94 -38.21
CA THR A 76 19.33 3.37 -38.64
C THR A 76 18.01 3.98 -39.14
N THR A 77 17.67 5.07 -38.44
CA THR A 77 16.97 6.32 -38.81
C THR A 77 15.44 6.39 -38.90
N THR A 78 14.95 7.33 -38.08
CA THR A 78 13.63 7.91 -37.91
C THR A 78 12.79 8.11 -39.17
N VAL A 79 11.53 7.62 -39.15
CA VAL A 79 10.35 8.35 -39.64
C VAL A 79 9.14 7.93 -38.79
N SER A 80 8.41 8.94 -38.32
CA SER A 80 7.13 8.84 -37.60
C SER A 80 6.05 8.19 -38.46
N THR A 81 5.47 7.09 -37.98
CA THR A 81 4.14 6.63 -38.36
C THR A 81 3.43 6.03 -37.14
N SER A 82 2.33 6.66 -36.72
CA SER A 82 1.49 6.28 -35.59
C SER A 82 0.98 4.83 -35.71
N PRO A 83 1.03 3.99 -34.65
CA PRO A 83 0.52 2.63 -34.74
C PRO A 83 -0.97 2.55 -34.38
N VAL A 84 -1.70 1.85 -35.24
CA VAL A 84 -3.16 1.59 -35.28
C VAL A 84 -3.69 0.76 -34.09
N HIS A 85 -2.85 0.41 -33.11
CA HIS A 85 -3.26 -0.26 -31.86
C HIS A 85 -2.66 0.38 -30.58
N GLY A 86 -2.33 1.67 -30.66
CA GLY A 86 -1.57 2.47 -29.69
C GLY A 86 -1.77 2.16 -28.20
N TYR A 87 -0.91 1.27 -27.69
CA TYR A 87 -0.25 1.53 -26.41
C TYR A 87 1.07 2.24 -26.72
N PRO A 88 1.47 3.25 -25.94
CA PRO A 88 2.79 3.85 -26.06
C PRO A 88 3.86 2.76 -25.91
N GLU A 89 4.98 2.95 -26.60
CA GLU A 89 6.14 2.07 -26.48
C GLU A 89 6.55 2.00 -25.00
N TYR A 90 6.57 0.79 -24.45
CA TYR A 90 6.85 0.58 -23.04
C TYR A 90 8.36 0.50 -22.84
N ASP A 91 8.94 1.56 -22.27
CA ASP A 91 10.39 1.69 -22.11
C ASP A 91 10.96 0.83 -20.98
N ARG A 92 10.25 0.72 -19.85
CA ARG A 92 10.40 -0.19 -18.69
C ARG A 92 9.66 0.39 -17.46
N LEU A 93 9.48 -0.38 -16.38
CA LEU A 93 8.98 0.12 -15.08
C LEU A 93 9.98 1.10 -14.46
N LEU A 94 11.19 1.11 -15.03
CA LEU A 94 12.24 2.08 -14.84
C LEU A 94 12.43 2.84 -16.16
N PRO A 95 12.30 4.19 -16.17
CA PRO A 95 12.05 5.06 -15.02
C PRO A 95 10.62 4.95 -14.47
N CYS A 96 10.43 5.34 -13.20
CA CYS A 96 9.13 5.32 -12.55
C CYS A 96 8.10 6.08 -13.39
N PRO A 97 6.89 5.53 -13.65
CA PRO A 97 5.88 6.23 -14.42
C PRO A 97 5.52 7.56 -13.74
N LEU A 98 5.33 8.61 -14.55
CA LEU A 98 5.00 9.97 -14.08
C LEU A 98 3.66 10.04 -13.34
N GLN A 99 2.77 9.07 -13.57
CA GLN A 99 1.42 9.04 -13.01
C GLN A 99 1.23 7.81 -12.13
N ASN A 100 0.76 8.04 -10.90
CA ASN A 100 0.32 6.97 -10.02
C ASN A 100 -1.01 6.40 -10.53
N GLN A 101 -0.97 5.15 -10.97
CA GLN A 101 -2.17 4.42 -11.37
C GLN A 101 -2.80 3.73 -10.16
N PRO A 102 -4.15 3.56 -10.14
CA PRO A 102 -4.81 2.83 -9.07
C PRO A 102 -4.31 1.38 -9.02
N PRO A 103 -4.22 0.77 -7.82
CA PRO A 103 -3.86 -0.64 -7.69
C PRO A 103 -4.77 -1.52 -8.56
N ARG A 104 -4.15 -2.36 -9.38
CA ARG A 104 -4.84 -3.32 -10.24
C ARG A 104 -4.25 -4.71 -9.99
N VAL A 105 -5.07 -5.62 -9.50
CA VAL A 105 -4.65 -7.01 -9.26
C VAL A 105 -5.53 -7.93 -10.09
N GLU A 106 -4.89 -8.67 -10.99
CA GLU A 106 -5.51 -9.63 -11.88
C GLU A 106 -5.28 -11.03 -11.33
N HIS A 107 -6.35 -11.81 -11.19
CA HIS A 107 -6.25 -13.23 -10.90
C HIS A 107 -6.54 -14.00 -12.17
N LEU A 108 -5.80 -15.07 -12.41
CA LEU A 108 -5.85 -15.80 -13.68
C LEU A 108 -5.70 -17.30 -13.41
N VAL A 109 -6.27 -18.12 -14.28
CA VAL A 109 -6.05 -19.57 -14.28
C VAL A 109 -5.49 -19.98 -15.63
N VAL A 110 -4.37 -20.69 -15.61
CA VAL A 110 -3.68 -21.17 -16.80
C VAL A 110 -4.49 -22.29 -17.44
N PHE A 111 -4.94 -22.14 -18.69
CA PHE A 111 -5.70 -23.17 -19.39
C PHE A 111 -4.83 -24.14 -20.20
N GLU A 112 -3.74 -23.61 -20.75
CA GLU A 112 -2.76 -24.36 -21.54
C GLU A 112 -1.38 -24.10 -20.92
N GLY A 113 -0.61 -25.17 -20.69
CA GLY A 113 0.70 -25.04 -20.07
C GLY A 113 1.67 -24.27 -20.97
N GLY A 114 2.54 -23.47 -20.37
CA GLY A 114 3.48 -22.62 -21.11
C GLY A 114 4.38 -21.79 -20.21
N LEU A 115 5.16 -20.89 -20.82
CA LEU A 115 5.96 -19.92 -20.07
C LEU A 115 5.04 -18.89 -19.41
N VAL A 116 5.30 -18.62 -18.13
CA VAL A 116 4.48 -17.69 -17.33
C VAL A 116 4.41 -16.29 -17.94
N LEU A 117 5.54 -15.80 -18.47
CA LEU A 117 5.63 -14.48 -19.08
C LEU A 117 4.74 -14.38 -20.32
N ASP A 118 4.87 -15.32 -21.25
CA ASP A 118 4.09 -15.35 -22.49
C ASP A 118 2.60 -15.46 -22.20
N TRP A 119 2.26 -16.27 -21.19
CA TRP A 119 0.87 -16.51 -20.83
C TRP A 119 0.24 -15.25 -20.23
N ILE A 120 0.91 -14.58 -19.28
CA ILE A 120 0.44 -13.31 -18.71
C ILE A 120 0.34 -12.23 -19.78
N SER A 121 1.35 -12.10 -20.64
CA SER A 121 1.39 -11.13 -21.73
C SER A 121 0.19 -11.28 -22.66
N LYS A 122 -0.09 -12.52 -23.11
CA LYS A 122 -1.25 -12.83 -23.96
C LYS A 122 -2.59 -12.65 -23.25
N ALA A 123 -2.69 -13.08 -21.99
CA ALA A 123 -3.95 -13.06 -21.25
C ALA A 123 -4.39 -11.64 -20.86
N LEU A 124 -3.43 -10.77 -20.52
CA LEU A 124 -3.71 -9.40 -20.06
C LEU A 124 -3.48 -8.33 -21.13
N ASP A 125 -3.05 -8.72 -22.34
CA ASP A 125 -2.65 -7.79 -23.41
C ASP A 125 -1.57 -6.80 -22.94
N LEU A 126 -0.53 -7.34 -22.28
CA LEU A 126 0.57 -6.57 -21.71
C LEU A 126 1.88 -6.82 -22.48
N PRO A 127 2.75 -5.81 -22.65
CA PRO A 127 4.06 -5.99 -23.27
C PRO A 127 4.91 -7.06 -22.54
N PRO A 128 5.58 -7.99 -23.25
CA PRO A 128 6.45 -9.00 -22.63
C PRO A 128 7.49 -8.43 -21.66
N LEU A 129 8.10 -7.29 -22.02
CA LEU A 129 9.07 -6.59 -21.16
C LEU A 129 8.43 -6.06 -19.87
N PHE A 130 7.18 -5.61 -19.92
CA PHE A 130 6.46 -5.15 -18.73
C PHE A 130 6.20 -6.32 -17.78
N VAL A 131 5.77 -7.45 -18.31
CA VAL A 131 5.58 -8.67 -17.52
C VAL A 131 6.89 -9.15 -16.90
N ALA A 132 8.00 -9.09 -17.65
CA ALA A 132 9.33 -9.40 -17.10
C ALA A 132 9.70 -8.47 -15.92
N ASP A 133 9.42 -7.18 -16.03
CA ASP A 133 9.63 -6.24 -14.93
C ASP A 133 8.69 -6.53 -13.75
N LEU A 134 7.42 -6.87 -13.97
CA LEU A 134 6.50 -7.29 -12.88
C LEU A 134 7.05 -8.51 -12.13
N ILE A 135 7.57 -9.50 -12.84
CA ILE A 135 8.21 -10.68 -12.23
C ILE A 135 9.42 -10.25 -11.40
N ARG A 136 10.29 -9.39 -11.96
CA ARG A 136 11.47 -8.85 -11.24
C ARG A 136 11.08 -8.08 -9.98
N PHE A 137 10.04 -7.26 -10.03
CA PHE A 137 9.51 -6.53 -8.88
C PHE A 137 8.86 -7.47 -7.83
N GLY A 138 8.68 -8.76 -8.15
CA GLY A 138 8.01 -9.71 -7.28
C GLY A 138 6.50 -9.50 -7.22
N ALA A 139 5.93 -8.90 -8.27
CA ALA A 139 4.52 -8.55 -8.42
C ALA A 139 3.66 -9.71 -8.96
N VAL A 140 4.29 -10.82 -9.35
CA VAL A 140 3.61 -12.00 -9.89
C VAL A 140 3.74 -13.17 -8.93
N TYR A 141 2.59 -13.77 -8.62
CA TYR A 141 2.48 -14.95 -7.77
C TYR A 141 1.82 -16.10 -8.52
N TYR A 142 2.15 -17.32 -8.12
CA TYR A 142 1.46 -18.52 -8.56
C TYR A 142 1.07 -19.42 -7.39
N ALA A 143 0.02 -20.23 -7.58
CA ALA A 143 -0.33 -21.35 -6.73
C ALA A 143 -0.72 -22.53 -7.63
N LEU A 144 -0.45 -23.76 -7.20
CA LEU A 144 -0.78 -24.94 -8.01
C LEU A 144 -2.30 -25.09 -8.12
N VAL A 145 -3.02 -24.79 -7.05
CA VAL A 145 -4.48 -24.81 -7.02
C VAL A 145 -4.99 -23.41 -6.71
N CYS A 146 -6.04 -23.01 -7.43
CA CYS A 146 -6.71 -21.73 -7.21
C CYS A 146 -7.21 -21.64 -5.75
N PRO A 147 -6.93 -20.53 -5.03
CA PRO A 147 -7.51 -20.29 -3.72
C PRO A 147 -9.03 -20.10 -3.83
N LYS A 148 -9.74 -20.30 -2.71
CA LYS A 148 -11.18 -20.09 -2.65
C LYS A 148 -11.52 -18.64 -3.07
N PRO A 149 -12.44 -18.41 -4.03
CA PRO A 149 -12.83 -17.07 -4.45
C PRO A 149 -13.46 -16.29 -3.29
N PRO A 150 -13.33 -14.95 -3.28
CA PRO A 150 -14.02 -14.11 -2.30
C PRO A 150 -15.55 -14.19 -2.48
N PRO A 151 -16.34 -13.80 -1.46
CA PRO A 151 -17.81 -13.75 -1.58
C PRO A 151 -18.31 -12.82 -2.69
N THR A 152 -17.48 -11.88 -3.14
CA THR A 152 -17.77 -10.93 -4.22
C THR A 152 -17.56 -11.49 -5.63
N ALA A 153 -17.13 -12.75 -5.78
CA ALA A 153 -16.90 -13.37 -7.07
C ALA A 153 -18.19 -13.55 -7.88
N THR A 154 -18.12 -13.37 -9.21
CA THR A 154 -19.26 -13.56 -10.11
C THR A 154 -19.64 -15.03 -10.26
N PRO A 155 -20.87 -15.36 -10.71
CA PRO A 155 -21.27 -16.74 -10.97
C PRO A 155 -20.34 -17.47 -11.95
N GLU A 156 -19.88 -16.80 -12.99
CA GLU A 156 -18.94 -17.35 -13.98
C GLU A 156 -17.59 -17.68 -13.34
N GLN A 157 -17.10 -16.79 -12.47
CA GLN A 157 -15.85 -16.98 -11.73
C GLN A 157 -15.93 -18.17 -10.77
N ILE A 158 -17.07 -18.34 -10.10
CA ILE A 158 -17.32 -19.49 -9.22
C ILE A 158 -17.40 -20.78 -10.04
N GLN A 159 -18.02 -20.75 -11.21
CA GLN A 159 -18.11 -21.90 -12.10
C GLN A 159 -16.72 -22.38 -12.53
N ILE A 160 -15.87 -21.45 -13.00
CA ILE A 160 -14.50 -21.77 -13.42
C ILE A 160 -13.67 -22.28 -12.25
N TYR A 161 -13.81 -21.68 -11.07
CA TYR A 161 -13.18 -22.20 -9.87
C TYR A 161 -13.57 -23.66 -9.60
N LYS A 162 -14.87 -24.01 -9.69
CA LYS A 162 -15.34 -25.39 -9.49
C LYS A 162 -14.74 -26.35 -10.51
N GLU A 163 -14.69 -25.95 -11.79
CA GLU A 163 -14.14 -26.76 -12.88
C GLU A 163 -12.65 -27.05 -12.66
N VAL A 164 -11.85 -26.02 -12.34
CA VAL A 164 -10.39 -26.19 -12.21
C VAL A 164 -9.96 -26.79 -10.87
N THR A 165 -10.86 -26.83 -9.89
CA THR A 165 -10.61 -27.44 -8.55
C THR A 165 -11.34 -28.76 -8.33
N GLU A 166 -12.00 -29.29 -9.35
CA GLU A 166 -12.69 -30.58 -9.26
C GLU A 166 -11.70 -31.70 -8.90
N PRO A 167 -12.02 -32.60 -7.94
CA PRO A 167 -11.10 -33.67 -7.54
C PRO A 167 -10.61 -34.54 -8.70
N SER A 168 -11.47 -34.81 -9.69
CA SER A 168 -11.13 -35.63 -10.87
C SER A 168 -10.09 -34.94 -11.78
N VAL A 169 -10.06 -33.61 -11.80
CA VAL A 169 -9.10 -32.78 -12.52
C VAL A 169 -7.78 -32.69 -11.74
N LEU A 170 -7.86 -32.45 -10.43
CA LEU A 170 -6.67 -32.31 -9.58
C LEU A 170 -5.87 -33.62 -9.47
N GLN A 171 -6.54 -34.78 -9.40
CA GLN A 171 -5.87 -36.08 -9.33
C GLN A 171 -5.01 -36.41 -10.56
N LYS A 172 -5.31 -35.83 -11.72
CA LYS A 172 -4.56 -36.04 -12.96
C LYS A 172 -3.26 -35.23 -13.02
N ARG A 173 -3.07 -34.25 -12.13
CA ARG A 173 -1.93 -33.32 -12.15
C ARG A 173 -0.76 -33.88 -11.35
N SER A 174 0.37 -34.08 -12.02
CA SER A 174 1.61 -34.59 -11.40
C SER A 174 2.17 -33.64 -10.35
N SER A 175 2.03 -32.32 -10.53
CA SER A 175 2.55 -31.30 -9.59
C SER A 175 1.90 -31.31 -8.21
N ILE A 176 0.68 -31.86 -8.11
CA ILE A 176 -0.16 -31.92 -6.90
C ILE A 176 0.00 -33.27 -6.19
N LYS A 177 0.58 -34.27 -6.85
CA LYS A 177 0.74 -35.62 -6.29
C LYS A 177 1.46 -35.56 -4.93
N GLY A 178 0.82 -36.11 -3.90
CA GLY A 178 1.35 -36.13 -2.53
C GLY A 178 1.17 -34.84 -1.74
N LYS A 179 0.46 -33.84 -2.27
CA LYS A 179 0.12 -32.59 -1.57
C LYS A 179 -1.36 -32.56 -1.21
N THR A 180 -1.67 -31.99 -0.06
CA THR A 180 -3.04 -31.60 0.27
C THR A 180 -3.47 -30.39 -0.58
N VAL A 181 -4.78 -30.20 -0.75
CA VAL A 181 -5.32 -29.02 -1.45
C VAL A 181 -4.83 -27.72 -0.79
N ARG A 182 -4.76 -27.70 0.54
CA ARG A 182 -4.29 -26.53 1.30
C ARG A 182 -2.83 -26.19 1.01
N GLU A 183 -1.96 -27.20 0.90
CA GLU A 183 -0.56 -27.00 0.52
C GLU A 183 -0.44 -26.52 -0.93
N ALA A 184 -1.26 -27.07 -1.83
CA ALA A 184 -1.28 -26.69 -3.24
C ALA A 184 -1.84 -25.27 -3.49
N GLN A 185 -2.66 -24.75 -2.57
CA GLN A 185 -3.17 -23.37 -2.57
C GLN A 185 -2.18 -22.33 -2.02
N LYS A 186 -1.04 -22.76 -1.45
CA LYS A 186 -0.01 -21.83 -1.01
C LYS A 186 0.54 -21.06 -2.21
N THR A 187 0.61 -19.74 -2.06
CA THR A 187 1.12 -18.85 -3.11
C THR A 187 2.62 -18.66 -2.98
N PHE A 188 3.30 -18.62 -4.12
CA PHE A 188 4.74 -18.41 -4.27
C PHE A 188 4.98 -17.28 -5.28
N LYS A 189 6.05 -16.51 -5.10
CA LYS A 189 6.45 -15.52 -6.10
C LYS A 189 7.04 -16.22 -7.31
N VAL A 190 6.67 -15.77 -8.50
CA VAL A 190 7.40 -16.11 -9.72
C VAL A 190 8.71 -15.32 -9.68
N THR A 191 9.84 -16.02 -9.84
CA THR A 191 11.18 -15.41 -9.76
C THR A 191 11.93 -15.44 -11.08
N ASP A 192 11.52 -16.32 -11.99
CA ASP A 192 12.08 -16.45 -13.33
C ASP A 192 10.98 -16.24 -14.37
N ALA A 193 11.26 -15.36 -15.34
CA ALA A 193 10.39 -15.10 -16.47
C ALA A 193 10.18 -16.34 -17.36
N ASN A 194 11.15 -17.26 -17.37
CA ASN A 194 11.10 -18.51 -18.11
C ASN A 194 10.47 -19.66 -17.32
N GLN A 195 9.90 -19.38 -16.14
CA GLN A 195 9.23 -20.40 -15.36
C GLN A 195 8.04 -20.99 -16.14
N PHE A 196 8.06 -22.31 -16.32
CA PHE A 196 6.93 -23.03 -16.91
C PHE A 196 5.79 -23.17 -15.89
N VAL A 197 4.56 -22.92 -16.33
CA VAL A 197 3.33 -23.11 -15.55
C VAL A 197 2.45 -24.13 -16.26
N GLU A 198 2.03 -25.17 -15.53
CA GLU A 198 1.08 -26.16 -16.05
C GLU A 198 -0.36 -25.65 -16.07
N ALA A 199 -1.20 -26.27 -16.89
CA ALA A 199 -2.64 -26.02 -16.89
C ALA A 199 -3.27 -26.26 -15.51
N GLY A 200 -4.21 -25.40 -15.14
CA GLY A 200 -4.84 -25.33 -13.82
C GLY A 200 -4.05 -24.55 -12.77
N THR A 201 -2.82 -24.09 -13.08
CA THR A 201 -2.06 -23.19 -12.20
C THR A 201 -2.79 -21.86 -12.07
N TYR A 202 -2.89 -21.37 -10.83
CA TYR A 202 -3.41 -20.05 -10.54
C TYR A 202 -2.30 -19.02 -10.55
N LEU A 203 -2.54 -17.85 -11.13
CA LEU A 203 -1.65 -16.71 -11.13
C LEU A 203 -2.36 -15.50 -10.49
N ARG A 204 -1.62 -14.72 -9.70
CA ARG A 204 -2.04 -13.40 -9.20
C ARG A 204 -1.01 -12.37 -9.61
N VAL A 205 -1.42 -11.44 -10.46
CA VAL A 205 -0.58 -10.44 -11.11
C VAL A 205 -0.96 -9.06 -10.57
N HIS A 206 -0.05 -8.43 -9.83
CA HIS A 206 -0.18 -7.03 -9.43
C HIS A 206 0.31 -6.16 -10.58
N VAL A 207 -0.62 -5.66 -11.41
CA VAL A 207 -0.30 -4.95 -12.66
C VAL A 207 0.28 -3.57 -12.38
N HIS A 208 -0.20 -2.89 -11.33
CA HIS A 208 0.34 -1.60 -10.89
C HIS A 208 0.94 -1.77 -9.49
N PRO A 209 2.18 -2.31 -9.37
CA PRO A 209 2.80 -2.50 -8.08
C PRO A 209 3.03 -1.17 -7.38
N LYS A 210 2.92 -1.15 -6.04
CA LYS A 210 3.25 0.05 -5.25
C LYS A 210 4.70 0.49 -5.52
N ARG A 211 4.91 1.79 -5.72
CA ARG A 211 6.23 2.36 -6.08
C ARG A 211 6.82 3.24 -4.98
N PHE A 212 8.15 3.28 -4.89
CA PHE A 212 8.95 4.14 -4.00
C PHE A 212 10.08 4.84 -4.80
N PRO A 213 9.74 5.79 -5.69
CA PRO A 213 10.70 6.42 -6.61
C PRO A 213 11.84 7.15 -5.90
N ARG A 214 11.61 7.68 -4.70
CA ARG A 214 12.64 8.35 -3.90
C ARG A 214 13.89 7.49 -3.68
N CYS A 215 13.75 6.16 -3.69
CA CYS A 215 14.89 5.23 -3.61
C CYS A 215 15.99 5.50 -4.66
N TYR A 216 15.66 6.06 -5.82
CA TYR A 216 16.61 6.35 -6.89
C TYR A 216 17.30 7.72 -6.75
N GLU A 217 16.80 8.59 -5.89
CA GLU A 217 17.32 9.96 -5.67
C GLU A 217 18.31 10.03 -4.51
N ILE A 218 18.33 8.98 -3.69
CA ILE A 218 19.11 8.94 -2.44
C ILE A 218 20.52 8.42 -2.71
N ASP A 219 21.52 9.15 -2.24
CA ASP A 219 22.84 8.57 -2.00
C ASP A 219 22.77 7.64 -0.78
N TRP A 220 22.65 6.34 -1.03
CA TRP A 220 22.50 5.35 0.03
C TRP A 220 23.76 5.15 0.86
N LYS A 221 24.95 5.44 0.33
CA LYS A 221 26.20 5.26 1.08
C LYS A 221 26.30 6.27 2.22
N SER A 222 25.90 7.53 1.99
CA SER A 222 25.88 8.56 3.05
C SER A 222 24.82 8.32 4.12
N ARG A 223 23.84 7.43 3.89
CA ARG A 223 22.82 7.06 4.88
C ARG A 223 23.22 5.89 5.78
N ILE A 224 24.33 5.23 5.53
CA ILE A 224 24.81 4.12 6.36
C ILE A 224 25.43 4.69 7.64
N ILE A 225 24.85 4.37 8.79
CA ILE A 225 25.36 4.77 10.11
C ILE A 225 26.48 3.82 10.54
N ALA A 226 26.29 2.51 10.38
CA ALA A 226 27.26 1.49 10.78
C ALA A 226 27.17 0.22 9.94
N VAL A 227 28.31 -0.44 9.74
CA VAL A 227 28.42 -1.76 9.11
C VAL A 227 29.22 -2.69 10.02
N THR A 228 28.60 -3.76 10.48
CA THR A 228 29.25 -4.81 11.28
C THR A 228 29.27 -6.12 10.50
N SER A 229 29.90 -7.17 11.05
CA SER A 229 29.89 -8.50 10.42
C SER A 229 28.48 -9.11 10.34
N THR A 230 27.58 -8.78 11.26
CA THR A 230 26.26 -9.41 11.40
C THR A 230 25.08 -8.48 11.07
N TYR A 231 25.25 -7.16 11.07
CA TYR A 231 24.19 -6.19 10.81
C TYR A 231 24.68 -4.87 10.18
N VAL A 232 23.72 -4.06 9.74
CA VAL A 232 23.91 -2.71 9.22
C VAL A 232 22.89 -1.80 9.90
N VAL A 233 23.31 -0.60 10.27
CA VAL A 233 22.41 0.45 10.77
C VAL A 233 22.31 1.53 9.71
N LEU A 234 21.08 1.90 9.37
CA LEU A 234 20.73 2.84 8.31
C LEU A 234 19.93 4.00 8.90
N ASP A 235 20.28 5.22 8.50
CA ASP A 235 19.39 6.38 8.64
C ASP A 235 18.39 6.37 7.49
N LYS A 236 17.20 5.81 7.73
CA LYS A 236 16.16 5.64 6.71
C LYS A 236 15.65 7.02 6.28
N PRO A 237 15.69 7.37 4.98
CA PRO A 237 15.05 8.57 4.48
C PRO A 237 13.53 8.42 4.44
N ALA A 238 12.78 9.52 4.55
CA ALA A 238 11.31 9.49 4.40
C ALA A 238 10.88 8.99 3.03
N ALA A 239 9.60 8.66 2.87
CA ALA A 239 8.96 8.19 1.64
C ALA A 239 9.60 6.94 1.01
N THR A 240 10.24 6.10 1.83
CA THR A 240 10.83 4.82 1.42
C THR A 240 10.36 3.69 2.32
N SER A 241 10.22 2.49 1.76
CA SER A 241 9.91 1.30 2.54
C SER A 241 11.17 0.67 3.12
N VAL A 242 11.11 0.16 4.35
CA VAL A 242 12.22 -0.54 5.00
C VAL A 242 12.56 -1.84 4.27
N GLY A 243 11.55 -2.64 3.95
CA GLY A 243 11.67 -3.89 3.20
C GLY A 243 10.74 -3.94 1.99
N GLY A 244 10.81 -5.02 1.22
CA GLY A 244 9.90 -5.24 0.10
C GLY A 244 8.43 -5.29 0.53
N THR A 245 7.54 -4.74 -0.28
CA THR A 245 6.10 -4.94 -0.16
C THR A 245 5.70 -6.26 -0.80
N THR A 246 4.41 -6.59 -0.72
CA THR A 246 3.83 -7.73 -1.43
C THR A 246 4.23 -7.72 -2.91
N ASP A 247 4.00 -6.60 -3.58
CA ASP A 247 4.12 -6.41 -5.02
C ASP A 247 5.40 -5.72 -5.49
N ASN A 248 6.28 -5.29 -4.57
CA ASN A 248 7.52 -4.61 -4.91
C ASN A 248 8.65 -4.96 -3.91
N ILE A 249 9.58 -5.81 -4.34
CA ILE A 249 10.78 -6.17 -3.56
C ILE A 249 12.00 -5.33 -3.92
N GLU A 250 11.95 -4.66 -5.08
CA GLU A 250 13.10 -3.96 -5.66
C GLU A 250 13.33 -2.61 -4.98
N GLU A 251 12.27 -1.86 -4.68
CA GLU A 251 12.32 -0.50 -4.15
C GLU A 251 12.17 -0.48 -2.63
N SER A 252 13.22 -0.91 -1.93
CA SER A 252 13.28 -0.89 -0.47
C SER A 252 14.67 -0.50 0.05
N CYS A 253 14.71 0.01 1.28
CA CYS A 253 15.94 0.35 1.98
C CYS A 253 16.87 -0.85 2.09
N ALA A 254 16.33 -2.02 2.44
CA ALA A 254 17.10 -3.26 2.49
C ALA A 254 17.80 -3.56 1.16
N MET A 255 17.08 -3.46 0.03
CA MET A 255 17.64 -3.75 -1.28
C MET A 255 18.68 -2.71 -1.73
N PHE A 256 18.37 -1.43 -1.59
CA PHE A 256 19.26 -0.36 -2.03
C PHE A 256 20.51 -0.21 -1.17
N ALA A 257 20.38 -0.35 0.16
CA ALA A 257 21.55 -0.37 1.05
C ALA A 257 22.48 -1.57 0.74
N SER A 258 21.91 -2.74 0.42
CA SER A 258 22.70 -3.92 0.02
C SER A 258 23.50 -3.65 -1.25
N ARG A 259 22.86 -3.06 -2.27
CA ARG A 259 23.51 -2.67 -3.53
C ARG A 259 24.61 -1.64 -3.30
N ALA A 260 24.34 -0.62 -2.49
CA ALA A 260 25.29 0.44 -2.17
C ALA A 260 26.55 -0.09 -1.45
N LEU A 261 26.39 -1.12 -0.62
CA LEU A 261 27.47 -1.80 0.09
C LEU A 261 28.14 -2.93 -0.72
N GLY A 262 27.62 -3.27 -1.90
CA GLY A 262 28.15 -4.35 -2.74
C GLY A 262 27.91 -5.75 -2.18
N PHE A 263 26.82 -5.97 -1.43
CA PHE A 263 26.47 -7.30 -0.93
C PHE A 263 25.70 -8.11 -1.97
N ASP A 264 26.12 -9.36 -2.18
CA ASP A 264 25.46 -10.31 -3.10
C ASP A 264 24.07 -10.72 -2.63
N THR A 265 23.90 -10.85 -1.32
CA THR A 265 22.61 -11.18 -0.71
C THR A 265 21.98 -9.95 -0.09
N PRO A 266 20.70 -9.66 -0.37
CA PRO A 266 20.00 -8.56 0.27
C PRO A 266 19.96 -8.71 1.79
N LEU A 267 20.17 -7.58 2.47
CA LEU A 267 19.95 -7.40 3.89
C LEU A 267 18.51 -7.79 4.28
N ARG A 268 18.36 -8.27 5.51
CA ARG A 268 17.07 -8.72 6.06
C ARG A 268 16.51 -7.65 6.99
N THR A 269 15.20 -7.43 6.92
CA THR A 269 14.51 -6.52 7.83
C THR A 269 14.37 -7.14 9.21
N THR A 270 14.75 -6.39 10.25
CA THR A 270 14.57 -6.83 11.66
C THR A 270 13.37 -6.14 12.34
N HIS A 271 13.05 -4.93 11.89
CA HIS A 271 11.89 -4.17 12.30
C HIS A 271 11.53 -3.17 11.19
N GLN A 272 10.43 -2.45 11.36
CA GLN A 272 9.97 -1.46 10.40
C GLN A 272 9.57 -0.17 11.13
N ILE A 273 9.73 0.94 10.42
CA ILE A 273 9.13 2.25 10.71
C ILE A 273 8.27 2.63 9.50
N ASP A 274 7.33 3.56 9.68
CA ASP A 274 6.39 3.93 8.63
C ASP A 274 7.14 4.51 7.41
N ASN A 275 6.53 4.43 6.22
CA ASN A 275 7.20 4.88 4.99
C ASN A 275 7.60 6.37 5.07
N CYS A 276 6.73 7.21 5.64
CA CYS A 276 6.93 8.64 5.82
C CYS A 276 7.85 9.02 7.00
N THR A 277 8.19 8.07 7.87
CA THR A 277 9.07 8.30 9.04
C THR A 277 10.54 8.18 8.63
N GLU A 278 11.39 9.02 9.21
CA GLU A 278 12.85 8.99 9.00
C GLU A 278 13.57 8.30 10.17
N GLY A 279 14.86 8.01 10.03
CA GLY A 279 15.71 7.64 11.17
C GLY A 279 16.15 6.19 11.21
N CYS A 280 16.66 5.79 12.37
CA CYS A 280 17.38 4.54 12.58
C CYS A 280 16.56 3.30 12.23
N VAL A 281 17.15 2.45 11.39
CA VAL A 281 16.69 1.09 11.09
C VAL A 281 17.87 0.13 11.14
N VAL A 282 17.68 -1.02 11.77
CA VAL A 282 18.67 -2.10 11.84
C VAL A 282 18.31 -3.18 10.83
N LEU A 283 19.25 -3.51 9.97
CA LEU A 283 19.11 -4.53 8.93
C LEU A 283 20.12 -5.65 9.19
N ALA A 284 19.67 -6.90 9.17
CA ALA A 284 20.51 -8.05 9.46
C ALA A 284 21.25 -8.53 8.20
N ARG A 285 22.55 -8.80 8.33
CA ARG A 285 23.36 -9.48 7.30
C ARG A 285 23.20 -10.99 7.39
N THR A 286 23.13 -11.53 8.61
CA THR A 286 22.98 -12.97 8.85
C THR A 286 21.56 -13.34 9.28
N LYS A 287 21.17 -14.59 9.04
CA LYS A 287 19.86 -15.11 9.51
C LYS A 287 19.82 -15.19 11.04
N ASP A 288 20.94 -15.55 11.66
CA ASP A 288 21.05 -15.74 13.10
C ASP A 288 20.81 -14.43 13.85
N PHE A 289 21.50 -13.35 13.45
CA PHE A 289 21.28 -12.03 14.04
C PHE A 289 19.85 -11.52 13.79
N CYS A 290 19.27 -11.79 12.62
CA CYS A 290 17.88 -11.44 12.36
C CYS A 290 16.93 -12.11 13.37
N SER A 291 17.14 -13.39 13.67
CA SER A 291 16.34 -14.14 14.65
C SER A 291 16.57 -13.65 16.08
N GLU A 292 17.82 -13.40 16.45
CA GLU A 292 18.21 -12.85 17.74
C GLU A 292 17.60 -11.48 17.98
N PHE A 293 17.71 -10.55 17.02
CA PHE A 293 17.17 -9.21 17.12
C PHE A 293 15.63 -9.21 17.21
N HIS A 294 14.96 -10.13 16.51
CA HIS A 294 13.52 -10.34 16.70
C HIS A 294 13.17 -10.79 18.13
N GLY A 295 14.00 -11.65 18.72
CA GLY A 295 13.90 -12.03 20.14
C GLY A 295 14.03 -10.82 21.05
N MET A 296 15.08 -10.02 20.87
CA MET A 296 15.31 -8.80 21.66
C MET A 296 14.15 -7.80 21.59
N ILE A 297 13.55 -7.60 20.41
CA ILE A 297 12.35 -6.74 20.28
C ILE A 297 11.17 -7.33 21.06
N ARG A 298 10.93 -8.64 20.94
CA ARG A 298 9.82 -9.33 21.61
C ARG A 298 9.95 -9.25 23.13
N GLU A 299 11.18 -9.34 23.62
CA GLU A 299 11.55 -9.27 25.03
C GLU A 299 11.72 -7.83 25.55
N LYS A 300 11.45 -6.82 24.72
CA LYS A 300 11.60 -5.39 25.05
C LYS A 300 13.02 -5.00 25.49
N ARG A 301 14.04 -5.70 24.99
CA ARG A 301 15.48 -5.41 25.20
C ARG A 301 16.03 -4.33 24.28
N VAL A 302 15.25 -3.90 23.28
CA VAL A 302 15.61 -2.82 22.35
C VAL A 302 14.91 -1.53 22.76
N LYS A 303 15.71 -0.52 23.10
CA LYS A 303 15.23 0.84 23.38
C LYS A 303 15.16 1.63 22.06
N LYS A 304 14.03 2.30 21.84
CA LYS A 304 13.77 3.10 20.64
C LYS A 304 13.31 4.48 21.07
N LEU A 305 14.07 5.50 20.69
CA LEU A 305 13.73 6.89 20.93
C LEU A 305 13.33 7.55 19.61
N TYR A 306 12.31 8.40 19.70
CA TYR A 306 11.80 9.17 18.58
C TYR A 306 11.86 10.66 18.90
N LEU A 307 12.04 11.46 17.85
CA LEU A 307 11.70 12.88 17.86
C LEU A 307 10.43 13.07 17.04
N ALA A 308 9.50 13.84 17.57
CA ALA A 308 8.26 14.19 16.91
C ALA A 308 8.04 15.69 16.94
N LEU A 309 7.69 16.29 15.82
CA LEU A 309 7.22 17.67 15.72
C LEU A 309 5.69 17.64 15.72
N ALA A 310 5.09 17.96 16.86
CA ALA A 310 3.65 18.02 17.05
C ALA A 310 3.11 19.44 16.80
N ALA A 311 1.90 19.52 16.26
CA ALA A 311 1.24 20.78 15.92
C ALA A 311 0.57 21.47 17.13
N ALA A 312 0.50 20.79 18.28
CA ALA A 312 0.00 21.29 19.55
C ALA A 312 0.79 20.67 20.73
N PRO A 313 0.70 21.22 21.96
CA PRO A 313 1.43 20.69 23.11
C PRO A 313 1.02 19.24 23.43
N VAL A 314 1.98 18.42 23.81
CA VAL A 314 1.76 17.03 24.23
C VAL A 314 2.12 16.89 25.72
N PRO A 315 1.29 16.22 26.54
CA PRO A 315 1.62 16.00 27.94
C PRO A 315 2.87 15.13 28.10
N VAL A 316 3.79 15.58 28.96
CA VAL A 316 4.98 14.80 29.37
C VAL A 316 4.55 13.66 30.28
N GLY A 317 5.18 12.49 30.12
CA GLY A 317 4.88 11.28 30.87
C GLY A 317 4.35 10.14 29.99
N ILE A 318 3.79 9.11 30.63
CA ILE A 318 3.32 7.91 29.93
C ILE A 318 1.94 8.18 29.32
N ILE A 319 1.85 7.99 28.00
CA ILE A 319 0.58 7.97 27.27
C ILE A 319 0.19 6.51 27.03
N THR A 320 -0.94 6.11 27.60
CA THR A 320 -1.51 4.77 27.43
C THR A 320 -2.80 4.85 26.64
N HIS A 321 -2.89 4.06 25.57
CA HIS A 321 -4.12 3.86 24.80
C HIS A 321 -4.27 2.39 24.45
N TYR A 322 -5.48 1.99 24.07
CA TYR A 322 -5.78 0.69 23.48
C TYR A 322 -6.06 0.89 22.00
N MET A 323 -5.47 0.06 21.14
CA MET A 323 -5.59 0.16 19.69
C MET A 323 -6.43 -0.98 19.13
N ARG A 324 -7.37 -0.65 18.23
CA ARG A 324 -8.22 -1.64 17.56
C ARG A 324 -7.35 -2.70 16.85
N PRO A 325 -7.65 -4.01 16.98
CA PRO A 325 -6.82 -5.09 16.44
C PRO A 325 -7.06 -5.32 14.93
N VAL A 326 -7.21 -4.23 14.16
CA VAL A 326 -7.40 -4.27 12.71
C VAL A 326 -6.16 -3.66 12.06
N ASN A 327 -5.52 -4.41 11.17
CA ASN A 327 -4.29 -3.96 10.51
C ASN A 327 -4.54 -3.09 9.27
N ILE A 328 -5.38 -2.07 9.42
CA ILE A 328 -5.79 -1.15 8.37
C ILE A 328 -5.64 0.27 8.92
N ALA A 329 -5.02 1.15 8.15
CA ALA A 329 -4.94 2.57 8.47
C ALA A 329 -6.22 3.29 8.01
N PRO A 330 -6.69 4.34 8.72
CA PRO A 330 -6.12 4.92 9.94
C PRO A 330 -6.27 4.02 11.17
N ARG A 331 -5.31 4.10 12.11
CA ARG A 331 -5.37 3.34 13.37
C ARG A 331 -6.23 4.06 14.38
N LEU A 332 -7.23 3.36 14.89
CA LEU A 332 -8.12 3.87 15.94
C LEU A 332 -7.59 3.46 17.31
N VAL A 333 -7.60 4.41 18.24
CA VAL A 333 -7.17 4.23 19.62
C VAL A 333 -8.24 4.75 20.59
N SER A 334 -8.28 4.22 21.80
CA SER A 334 -9.16 4.65 22.90
C SER A 334 -8.36 4.73 24.20
N GLU A 335 -8.72 5.66 25.08
CA GLU A 335 -8.17 5.74 26.44
C GLU A 335 -8.70 4.60 27.33
N ASP A 336 -9.93 4.14 27.06
CA ASP A 336 -10.60 3.13 27.86
C ASP A 336 -10.23 1.72 27.40
N ILE A 337 -10.28 0.78 28.34
CA ILE A 337 -9.97 -0.62 28.07
C ILE A 337 -11.14 -1.24 27.27
N ILE A 338 -10.88 -1.59 26.02
CA ILE A 338 -11.84 -2.31 25.17
C ILE A 338 -11.36 -3.75 24.98
N GLY A 339 -12.24 -4.72 25.24
CA GLY A 339 -11.95 -6.14 25.10
C GLY A 339 -11.36 -6.49 23.73
N GLY A 340 -10.21 -7.15 23.72
CA GLY A 340 -9.49 -7.57 22.50
C GLY A 340 -8.63 -6.49 21.83
N TRP A 341 -8.66 -5.24 22.30
CA TRP A 341 -7.79 -4.18 21.79
C TRP A 341 -6.37 -4.30 22.36
N HIS A 342 -5.38 -3.83 21.59
CA HIS A 342 -3.98 -3.96 21.95
C HIS A 342 -3.50 -2.76 22.77
N LEU A 343 -2.91 -3.03 23.94
CA LEU A 343 -2.21 -2.02 24.73
C LEU A 343 -1.10 -1.34 23.91
N CYS A 344 -1.12 -0.01 23.89
CA CYS A 344 -0.14 0.86 23.26
C CYS A 344 0.38 1.86 24.30
N GLN A 345 1.67 1.82 24.58
CA GLN A 345 2.33 2.72 25.52
C GLN A 345 3.53 3.40 24.87
N LEU A 346 3.64 4.70 25.10
CA LEU A 346 4.82 5.51 24.84
C LEU A 346 5.01 6.46 26.02
N GLU A 347 6.23 6.93 26.21
CA GLU A 347 6.57 7.91 27.23
C GLU A 347 7.14 9.15 26.54
N VAL A 348 6.48 10.29 26.73
CA VAL A 348 6.99 11.60 26.30
C VAL A 348 7.94 12.08 27.38
N LEU A 349 9.24 12.04 27.07
CA LEU A 349 10.31 12.43 28.00
C LEU A 349 10.44 13.96 28.10
N GLU A 350 10.18 14.64 26.98
CA GLU A 350 10.33 16.09 26.86
C GLU A 350 9.39 16.58 25.76
N CYS A 351 8.83 17.79 25.94
CA CYS A 351 8.02 18.49 24.94
C CYS A 351 8.42 19.97 24.99
N LYS A 352 9.15 20.43 23.98
CA LYS A 352 9.69 21.79 23.87
C LYS A 352 8.96 22.58 22.80
N GLU A 353 8.56 23.81 23.12
CA GLU A 353 8.06 24.75 22.12
C GLU A 353 9.19 25.19 21.19
N VAL A 354 8.94 25.13 19.89
CA VAL A 354 9.86 25.54 18.83
C VAL A 354 9.11 26.37 17.80
N MET A 355 9.85 27.14 16.99
CA MET A 355 9.26 27.86 15.88
C MET A 355 8.66 26.88 14.86
N TRP A 356 7.51 27.22 14.29
CA TRP A 356 6.97 26.46 13.17
C TRP A 356 7.98 26.46 12.00
N PRO A 357 8.22 25.32 11.32
CA PRO A 357 9.18 25.27 10.22
C PRO A 357 8.85 26.28 9.10
N ALA A 358 9.87 26.95 8.58
CA ALA A 358 9.68 27.90 7.47
C ALA A 358 9.11 27.20 6.23
N ALA A 359 8.29 27.90 5.45
CA ALA A 359 7.67 27.36 4.24
C ALA A 359 8.70 26.78 3.25
N LYS A 360 9.89 27.40 3.15
CA LYS A 360 10.99 26.91 2.30
C LYS A 360 11.54 25.56 2.74
N VAL A 361 11.66 25.36 4.06
CA VAL A 361 12.09 24.08 4.64
C VAL A 361 11.05 23.00 4.35
N MET A 362 9.77 23.31 4.58
CA MET A 362 8.67 22.37 4.27
C MET A 362 8.62 22.01 2.78
N GLU A 363 8.77 22.98 1.88
CA GLU A 363 8.84 22.77 0.42
C GLU A 363 10.03 21.87 0.04
N THR A 364 11.22 22.14 0.57
CA THR A 364 12.44 21.36 0.30
C THR A 364 12.29 19.88 0.66
N HIS A 365 11.52 19.60 1.72
CA HIS A 365 11.26 18.24 2.19
C HIS A 365 9.92 17.65 1.69
N ASN A 366 9.22 18.36 0.80
CA ASN A 366 7.90 18.01 0.27
C ASN A 366 6.85 17.76 1.37
N VAL A 367 6.97 18.44 2.51
CA VAL A 367 6.06 18.28 3.64
C VAL A 367 4.73 18.95 3.32
N GLU A 368 3.64 18.18 3.38
CA GLU A 368 2.31 18.72 3.15
C GLU A 368 1.89 19.69 4.27
N ASP A 369 1.19 20.75 3.90
CA ASP A 369 0.70 21.75 4.86
C ASP A 369 -0.46 21.23 5.72
N CYS A 370 -1.25 20.32 5.13
CA CYS A 370 -2.43 19.66 5.73
C CYS A 370 -3.50 20.59 6.32
N GLY A 371 -3.42 21.91 6.12
CA GLY A 371 -4.45 22.88 6.53
C GLY A 371 -4.51 23.17 8.03
N TRP A 372 -3.49 22.82 8.83
CA TRP A 372 -3.49 23.08 10.26
C TRP A 372 -3.63 24.58 10.58
N PRO A 373 -4.56 25.06 11.43
CA PRO A 373 -4.84 26.48 11.56
C PRO A 373 -3.78 27.29 12.34
N PHE A 374 -3.05 26.66 13.26
CA PHE A 374 -2.15 27.35 14.19
C PHE A 374 -0.68 27.07 13.86
N LYS A 375 -0.07 27.89 12.99
CA LYS A 375 1.30 27.67 12.47
C LYS A 375 2.33 28.68 12.95
N LYS A 376 2.20 29.15 14.20
CA LYS A 376 3.19 30.05 14.82
C LYS A 376 4.29 29.27 15.52
N VAL A 377 3.88 28.26 16.28
CA VAL A 377 4.76 27.40 17.10
C VAL A 377 4.40 25.95 16.85
N ALA A 378 5.40 25.08 17.01
CA ALA A 378 5.25 23.64 17.04
C ALA A 378 5.92 23.11 18.31
N TYR A 379 5.73 21.82 18.59
CA TYR A 379 6.22 21.20 19.82
C TYR A 379 7.09 20.00 19.49
N GLU A 380 8.38 20.12 19.73
CA GLU A 380 9.32 19.03 19.56
C GLU A 380 9.31 18.13 20.80
N CYS A 381 8.91 16.88 20.60
CA CYS A 381 8.76 15.88 21.63
C CYS A 381 9.84 14.80 21.50
N LYS A 382 10.53 14.49 22.61
CA LYS A 382 11.38 13.30 22.73
C LYS A 382 10.56 12.16 23.32
N ILE A 383 10.49 11.04 22.61
CA ILE A 383 9.58 9.93 22.94
C ILE A 383 10.38 8.65 23.14
N ASN A 384 10.12 7.94 24.23
CA ASN A 384 10.54 6.57 24.46
C ASN A 384 9.39 5.61 24.10
N LEU A 385 9.57 4.83 23.04
CA LEU A 385 8.50 3.98 22.49
C LEU A 385 8.48 2.60 23.17
N LEU A 386 7.55 2.41 24.12
CA LEU A 386 7.47 1.21 24.99
C LEU A 386 6.78 0.01 24.32
N THR A 387 5.87 0.26 23.38
CA THR A 387 5.24 -0.77 22.53
C THR A 387 5.38 -0.40 21.06
N GLY A 388 5.35 -1.38 20.14
CA GLY A 388 5.52 -1.14 18.71
C GLY A 388 4.33 -1.60 17.87
N LYS A 389 3.29 -0.76 17.73
CA LYS A 389 2.21 -0.97 16.76
C LYS A 389 2.35 -0.01 15.56
N THR A 390 1.84 -0.43 14.41
CA THR A 390 1.78 0.41 13.20
C THR A 390 1.12 1.75 13.51
N HIS A 391 1.71 2.86 13.05
CA HIS A 391 1.24 4.24 13.28
C HIS A 391 1.00 4.61 14.76
N GLN A 392 1.59 3.91 15.74
CA GLN A 392 1.26 4.11 17.15
C GLN A 392 1.45 5.56 17.62
N ILE A 393 2.61 6.15 17.38
CA ILE A 393 2.89 7.55 17.80
C ILE A 393 1.89 8.49 17.12
N ARG A 394 1.72 8.37 15.80
CA ARG A 394 0.81 9.20 15.00
C ARG A 394 -0.62 9.16 15.55
N ALA A 395 -1.18 7.96 15.76
CA ALA A 395 -2.53 7.80 16.27
C ALA A 395 -2.70 8.29 17.72
N GLN A 396 -1.72 8.03 18.61
CA GLN A 396 -1.78 8.50 19.99
C GLN A 396 -1.65 10.02 20.10
N PHE A 397 -0.78 10.64 19.28
CA PHE A 397 -0.61 12.10 19.21
C PHE A 397 -1.88 12.79 18.67
N THR A 398 -2.50 12.21 17.65
CA THR A 398 -3.81 12.64 17.15
C THR A 398 -4.91 12.52 18.20
N ALA A 399 -4.95 11.43 18.99
CA ALA A 399 -5.97 11.23 20.01
C ALA A 399 -5.89 12.30 21.12
N VAL A 400 -4.68 12.68 21.53
CA VAL A 400 -4.46 13.78 22.50
C VAL A 400 -4.65 15.18 21.89
N GLY A 401 -4.99 15.28 20.60
CA GLY A 401 -5.27 16.55 19.92
C GLY A 401 -4.03 17.29 19.40
N ALA A 402 -2.88 16.62 19.33
CA ALA A 402 -1.60 17.18 18.92
C ALA A 402 -1.00 16.39 17.74
N PRO A 403 -1.58 16.49 16.53
CA PRO A 403 -1.16 15.69 15.39
C PRO A 403 0.28 16.03 14.98
N ILE A 404 0.95 15.07 14.34
CA ILE A 404 2.29 15.25 13.79
C ILE A 404 2.24 16.21 12.59
N VAL A 405 3.14 17.19 12.54
CA VAL A 405 3.25 18.14 11.42
C VAL A 405 3.49 17.39 10.10
N GLY A 406 2.71 17.72 9.07
CA GLY A 406 2.78 17.08 7.76
C GLY A 406 2.02 15.76 7.60
N ASP A 407 1.37 15.25 8.66
CA ASP A 407 0.64 13.99 8.60
C ASP A 407 -0.73 14.16 7.91
N SER A 408 -0.74 14.07 6.58
CA SER A 408 -1.93 14.20 5.74
C SER A 408 -3.00 13.13 5.98
N MET A 409 -2.68 12.02 6.67
CA MET A 409 -3.67 11.02 7.08
C MET A 409 -4.46 11.48 8.30
N TYR A 410 -3.75 11.87 9.37
CA TYR A 410 -4.37 12.06 10.68
C TYR A 410 -4.72 13.52 11.02
N ILE A 411 -4.09 14.53 10.41
CA ILE A 411 -4.44 15.95 10.65
C ILE A 411 -5.93 16.24 10.35
N PRO A 412 -6.50 15.79 9.20
CA PRO A 412 -7.89 16.11 8.86
C PRO A 412 -8.90 15.65 9.92
N SER A 413 -8.66 14.51 10.58
CA SER A 413 -9.56 14.02 11.62
C SER A 413 -9.48 14.87 12.89
N VAL A 414 -8.30 15.36 13.28
CA VAL A 414 -8.20 16.32 14.40
C VAL A 414 -8.93 17.62 14.09
N MET A 415 -8.82 18.14 12.87
CA MET A 415 -9.56 19.35 12.47
C MET A 415 -11.07 19.13 12.52
N ALA A 416 -11.55 17.95 12.10
CA ALA A 416 -12.95 17.57 12.25
C ALA A 416 -13.39 17.48 13.73
N LYS A 417 -12.52 16.97 14.63
CA LYS A 417 -12.75 16.97 16.10
C LYS A 417 -12.93 18.39 16.63
N MET A 418 -12.08 19.32 16.20
CA MET A 418 -12.13 20.72 16.65
C MET A 418 -13.45 21.40 16.25
N ALA A 419 -14.00 21.04 15.09
CA ALA A 419 -15.30 21.53 14.63
C ALA A 419 -16.47 20.83 15.35
N ASN A 420 -16.35 19.54 15.65
CA ASN A 420 -17.39 18.76 16.34
C ASN A 420 -16.78 17.70 17.29
N PRO A 421 -16.66 17.99 18.60
CA PRO A 421 -15.98 17.09 19.54
C PRO A 421 -16.64 15.72 19.75
N SER A 422 -17.94 15.58 19.45
CA SER A 422 -18.71 14.35 19.72
C SER A 422 -18.62 13.29 18.62
N ILE A 423 -17.85 13.55 17.56
CA ILE A 423 -17.79 12.70 16.36
C ILE A 423 -16.77 11.56 16.47
N ILE A 424 -15.84 11.59 17.44
CA ILE A 424 -14.75 10.60 17.52
C ILE A 424 -15.27 9.28 18.09
N PRO A 425 -15.13 8.18 17.35
CA PRO A 425 -15.38 6.85 17.88
C PRO A 425 -14.49 6.53 19.07
N PHE A 426 -15.10 6.02 20.14
CA PHE A 426 -14.43 5.52 21.35
C PHE A 426 -13.70 6.58 22.19
N ASP A 427 -14.00 7.87 21.97
CA ASP A 427 -13.65 8.97 22.89
C ASP A 427 -14.69 9.03 24.03
N ARG A 428 -14.31 9.55 25.20
CA ARG A 428 -15.22 9.69 26.36
C ARG A 428 -16.45 10.54 26.06
N LYS A 429 -16.34 11.46 25.10
CA LYS A 429 -17.45 12.33 24.65
C LYS A 429 -18.16 11.79 23.42
N TRP A 430 -17.91 10.53 23.04
CA TRP A 430 -18.56 9.91 21.89
C TRP A 430 -20.05 9.73 22.16
N LYS A 431 -20.84 10.06 21.15
CA LYS A 431 -22.29 9.92 21.20
C LYS A 431 -22.69 8.45 21.37
N GLU A 432 -23.67 8.18 22.24
CA GLU A 432 -24.31 6.87 22.32
C GLU A 432 -25.24 6.66 21.11
N TYR A 433 -25.19 5.48 20.53
CA TYR A 433 -26.03 5.08 19.38
C TYR A 433 -27.06 4.05 19.84
N ALA A 434 -28.27 4.12 19.27
CA ALA A 434 -29.35 3.23 19.66
C ALA A 434 -29.16 1.81 19.11
N THR A 435 -28.43 1.66 18.01
CA THR A 435 -28.14 0.38 17.36
C THR A 435 -26.66 0.23 17.02
N GLU A 436 -26.19 -1.02 16.91
CA GLU A 436 -24.81 -1.31 16.48
C GLU A 436 -24.57 -0.91 15.01
N ASP A 437 -25.60 -0.95 14.15
CA ASP A 437 -25.48 -0.51 12.75
C ASP A 437 -25.22 0.99 12.64
N GLU A 438 -25.91 1.82 13.42
CA GLU A 438 -25.68 3.27 13.49
C GLU A 438 -24.27 3.59 14.00
N LYS A 439 -23.82 2.85 15.01
CA LYS A 439 -22.47 2.98 15.57
C LYS A 439 -21.39 2.62 14.54
N MET A 440 -21.60 1.54 13.77
CA MET A 440 -20.69 1.14 12.70
C MET A 440 -20.67 2.17 11.56
N ALA A 441 -21.82 2.69 11.16
CA ALA A 441 -21.91 3.75 10.15
C ALA A 441 -21.18 5.03 10.60
N ALA A 442 -21.29 5.41 11.88
CA ALA A 442 -20.56 6.54 12.43
C ALA A 442 -19.04 6.32 12.44
N ILE A 443 -18.57 5.10 12.78
CA ILE A 443 -17.15 4.73 12.69
C ILE A 443 -16.66 4.87 11.25
N GLU A 444 -17.43 4.40 10.26
CA GLU A 444 -17.07 4.51 8.84
C GLU A 444 -17.03 5.97 8.37
N GLN A 445 -18.00 6.79 8.76
CA GLN A 445 -18.01 8.22 8.47
C GLN A 445 -16.78 8.93 9.05
N TRP A 446 -16.37 8.56 10.26
CA TRP A 446 -15.17 9.10 10.89
C TRP A 446 -13.88 8.64 10.20
N ILE A 447 -13.78 7.35 9.85
CA ILE A 447 -12.66 6.83 9.06
C ILE A 447 -12.54 7.60 7.74
N ALA A 448 -13.67 7.92 7.10
CA ALA A 448 -13.71 8.70 5.86
C ALA A 448 -13.25 10.16 6.02
N GLN A 449 -13.17 10.70 7.25
CA GLN A 449 -12.58 12.03 7.50
C GLN A 449 -11.05 12.02 7.44
N HIS A 450 -10.41 10.85 7.57
CA HIS A 450 -8.95 10.76 7.48
C HIS A 450 -8.50 10.95 6.03
N GLY A 451 -7.32 11.56 5.87
CA GLY A 451 -6.71 11.68 4.55
C GLY A 451 -5.96 10.42 4.13
N LYS A 452 -5.03 10.59 3.20
CA LYS A 452 -4.21 9.50 2.64
C LYS A 452 -2.90 9.37 3.39
N GLU A 453 -2.26 8.20 3.28
CA GLU A 453 -0.92 8.01 3.83
C GLU A 453 0.07 8.99 3.18
N PRO A 454 0.86 9.74 3.97
CA PRO A 454 1.82 10.67 3.44
C PRO A 454 2.83 9.96 2.53
N ASN A 455 3.09 10.54 1.36
CA ASN A 455 4.10 10.08 0.41
C ASN A 455 5.41 10.88 0.51
N ALA A 456 5.56 11.68 1.56
CA ALA A 456 6.71 12.54 1.84
C ALA A 456 7.14 12.42 3.31
N ALA A 457 8.05 13.29 3.74
CA ALA A 457 8.46 13.39 5.13
C ALA A 457 7.32 13.95 6.00
N ILE A 458 7.25 13.47 7.24
CA ILE A 458 6.44 14.07 8.31
C ILE A 458 7.34 14.46 9.47
N GLY A 459 6.81 15.20 10.43
CA GLY A 459 7.49 15.57 11.68
C GLY A 459 7.73 14.39 12.62
N LEU A 460 8.25 13.25 12.13
CA LEU A 460 8.52 12.06 12.95
C LEU A 460 9.81 11.38 12.49
N GLN A 461 10.72 11.18 13.45
CA GLN A 461 12.01 10.53 13.23
C GLN A 461 12.31 9.51 14.33
N ALA A 462 12.72 8.30 13.96
CA ALA A 462 13.34 7.33 14.85
C ALA A 462 14.78 7.78 15.15
N SER A 463 14.95 8.69 16.11
CA SER A 463 16.20 9.41 16.32
C SER A 463 17.31 8.55 16.92
N HIS A 464 16.97 7.53 17.71
CA HIS A 464 17.97 6.69 18.36
C HIS A 464 17.46 5.27 18.60
N ILE A 465 18.36 4.30 18.46
CA ILE A 465 18.11 2.90 18.79
C ILE A 465 19.29 2.33 19.57
N SER A 466 19.01 1.59 20.64
CA SER A 466 20.04 0.90 21.42
C SER A 466 19.57 -0.42 21.99
N TRP A 467 20.52 -1.35 22.18
CA TRP A 467 20.29 -2.65 22.82
C TRP A 467 21.58 -3.11 23.53
N ASP A 468 21.54 -4.30 24.15
CA ASP A 468 22.64 -4.88 24.95
C ASP A 468 23.19 -3.90 25.99
N GLU A 469 22.27 -3.38 26.81
CA GLU A 469 22.59 -2.44 27.91
C GLU A 469 23.26 -1.14 27.43
N GLY A 470 23.10 -0.80 26.15
CA GLY A 470 23.64 0.41 25.54
C GLY A 470 25.00 0.22 24.85
N ASN A 471 25.57 -0.98 24.87
CA ASN A 471 26.81 -1.29 24.15
C ASN A 471 26.65 -1.10 22.64
N CYS A 472 25.45 -1.39 22.12
CA CYS A 472 25.06 -1.03 20.77
C CYS A 472 24.12 0.17 20.84
N SER A 473 24.60 1.34 20.41
CA SER A 473 23.86 2.60 20.49
C SER A 473 24.12 3.43 19.24
N TYR A 474 23.04 3.79 18.52
CA TYR A 474 23.12 4.47 17.24
C TYR A 474 22.13 5.62 17.16
N GLU A 475 22.57 6.75 16.62
CA GLU A 475 21.78 7.96 16.40
C GLU A 475 21.60 8.23 14.91
N ALA A 476 20.41 8.69 14.53
CA ALA A 476 20.13 9.19 13.18
C ALA A 476 20.71 10.61 13.01
N GLY A 477 20.77 11.08 11.77
CA GLY A 477 21.10 12.47 11.48
C GLY A 477 20.08 13.45 12.06
N ALA A 478 20.36 14.76 11.93
CA ALA A 478 19.41 15.78 12.35
C ALA A 478 18.08 15.66 11.58
N PRO A 479 16.92 15.78 12.25
CA PRO A 479 15.62 15.77 11.58
C PRO A 479 15.48 17.01 10.69
N TRP A 480 14.69 16.89 9.62
CA TRP A 480 14.53 17.95 8.61
C TRP A 480 14.07 19.30 9.17
N TRP A 481 13.25 19.31 10.23
CA TRP A 481 12.75 20.54 10.85
C TRP A 481 13.78 21.26 11.72
N ARG A 482 14.96 20.67 11.92
CA ARG A 482 16.12 21.32 12.53
C ARG A 482 17.13 21.83 11.50
N SER A 483 16.85 21.69 10.19
CA SER A 483 17.75 22.23 9.17
C SER A 483 17.86 23.75 9.32
N THR A 484 19.09 24.24 9.44
CA THR A 484 19.43 25.65 9.64
C THR A 484 19.55 26.42 8.33
N ASP A 485 19.04 25.88 7.22
CA ASP A 485 18.94 26.60 5.95
C ASP A 485 17.86 27.69 6.07
N GLN A 486 18.21 28.76 6.80
CA GLN A 486 17.51 30.04 6.89
C GLN A 486 17.95 30.97 5.78
#